data_AF-A0A7Z8PAX7-F1
#
_entry.id   AF-A0A7Z8PAX7-F1
#
_cell.length_a   1.000
_cell.length_b   1.000
_cell.length_c   1.000
_cell.angle_alpha   90.00
_cell.angle_beta   90.00
_cell.angle_gamma   90.00
#
_symmetry.space_group_name_H-M   'P 1'
#
loop_
_entity.id
_entity.type
_entity.pdbx_description
1 polymer ?
#
loop_
_entity_poly.entity_id
_entity_poly.type
_entity_poly.pdbx_seq_one_letter_code
_entity_poly.pdbx_strand_id
1 'polypeptide(L)' 'MVGGEVRTYTQLVERCRREALLRLKQEARDAGYDLVVNLRLDTSTIGGKSNVMIEVLATGTALRRVPRHG' A
#
# COMPACT_ATOMS: atom_id res chain seq x y z
N MET A 1 5.26 25.06 21.75
CA MET A 1 5.01 23.70 21.24
C MET A 1 6.02 23.42 20.14
N VAL A 2 6.91 22.44 20.33
CA VAL A 2 7.89 22.04 19.30
C VAL A 2 7.20 20.99 18.42
N GLY A 3 6.39 21.47 17.47
CA GLY A 3 5.69 20.65 16.48
C GLY A 3 6.58 20.41 15.27
N GLY A 4 7.63 19.62 15.43
CA GLY A 4 8.36 19.09 14.28
C GLY A 4 7.60 17.90 13.72
N GLU A 5 7.39 17.83 12.41
CA GLU A 5 7.05 16.59 11.74
C GLU A 5 7.96 15.49 12.30
N VAL A 6 7.38 14.49 12.99
CA VAL A 6 8.17 13.39 13.54
C VAL A 6 8.64 12.61 12.32
N ARG A 7 9.81 12.94 11.77
CA ARG A 7 10.37 12.33 10.54
C ARG A 7 10.27 10.80 10.58
N THR A 8 10.41 10.21 11.76
CA THR A 8 10.23 8.77 11.99
C THR A 8 8.81 8.28 11.68
N TYR A 9 7.76 9.05 12.01
CA TYR A 9 6.37 8.75 11.67
C TYR A 9 6.15 8.74 10.16
N THR A 10 6.65 9.77 9.46
CA THR A 10 6.58 9.85 7.98
C THR A 10 7.34 8.67 7.35
N GLN A 11 8.54 8.34 7.83
CA GLN A 11 9.32 7.20 7.34
C GLN A 11 8.62 5.85 7.55
N LEU A 12 7.93 5.66 8.68
CA LEU A 12 7.15 4.46 8.97
C LEU A 12 5.98 4.32 7.99
N VAL A 13 5.20 5.39 7.77
CA VAL A 13 4.10 5.40 6.80
C VAL A 13 4.60 5.03 5.41
N GLU A 14 5.71 5.64 4.97
CA GLU A 14 6.30 5.36 3.67
C GLU A 14 6.77 3.91 3.54
N ARG A 15 7.30 3.31 4.62
CA ARG A 15 7.65 1.89 4.64
C ARG A 15 6.41 1.00 4.54
N CYS A 16 5.35 1.30 5.31
CA CYS A 16 4.09 0.55 5.26
C CYS A 16 3.44 0.62 3.87
N ARG A 17 3.47 1.78 3.20
CA ARG A 17 2.99 1.94 1.82
C ARG A 17 3.73 1.04 0.84
N ARG A 18 5.05 1.02 0.90
CA ARG A 18 5.86 0.14 0.02
C ARG A 18 5.55 -1.33 0.26
N GLU A 19 5.47 -1.73 1.53
CA GLU A 19 5.17 -3.12 1.92
C GLU A 19 3.78 -3.56 1.46
N ALA A 20 2.74 -2.75 1.68
CA ALA A 20 1.37 -3.05 1.24
C ALA A 20 1.28 -3.20 -0.29
N LEU A 21 1.98 -2.33 -1.03
CA LEU A 21 2.09 -2.41 -2.49
C LEU A 21 2.83 -3.66 -2.97
N LEU A 22 3.90 -4.06 -2.28
CA LEU A 22 4.64 -5.27 -2.61
C LEU A 22 3.77 -6.52 -2.41
N ARG A 23 3.03 -6.59 -1.30
CA ARG A 23 2.09 -7.69 -1.02
C ARG A 23 1.00 -7.78 -2.08
N LEU A 24 0.33 -6.67 -2.40
CA LEU A 24 -0.69 -6.63 -3.44
C LEU A 24 -0.16 -7.10 -4.81
N LYS A 25 1.05 -6.67 -5.19
CA LYS A 25 1.69 -7.10 -6.44
C LYS A 25 2.07 -8.58 -6.40
N GLN A 26 2.55 -9.07 -5.26
CA GLN A 26 2.94 -10.46 -5.09
C GLN A 26 1.70 -11.36 -5.21
N GLU A 27 0.61 -11.02 -4.53
CA GLU A 27 -0.68 -11.73 -4.63
C GLU A 27 -1.19 -11.79 -6.08
N ALA A 28 -1.13 -10.67 -6.81
CA ALA A 28 -1.52 -10.64 -8.22
C ALA A 28 -0.62 -11.54 -9.09
N ARG A 29 0.70 -11.52 -8.85
CA ARG A 29 1.67 -12.35 -9.57
C ARG A 29 1.49 -13.84 -9.28
N ASP A 30 1.28 -14.20 -8.02
CA ASP A 30 1.06 -15.58 -7.59
C ASP A 30 -0.25 -16.15 -8.19
N ALA A 31 -1.24 -15.28 -8.43
CA ALA A 31 -2.46 -15.62 -9.16
C ALA A 31 -2.31 -15.58 -10.70
N GLY A 32 -1.11 -15.34 -11.25
CA GLY A 32 -0.84 -15.36 -12.68
C GLY A 32 -1.35 -14.12 -13.44
N TYR A 33 -1.42 -12.97 -12.76
CA TYR A 33 -1.70 -11.68 -13.36
C TYR A 33 -0.42 -10.83 -13.45
N ASP A 34 -0.28 -10.12 -14.56
CA ASP A 34 0.91 -9.31 -14.85
C ASP A 34 0.68 -7.80 -14.64
N LEU A 35 -0.57 -7.39 -14.40
CA LEU A 35 -0.95 -6.00 -14.22
C LEU A 35 -1.91 -5.83 -13.03
N VAL A 36 -1.75 -4.73 -12.29
CA VAL A 36 -2.73 -4.25 -11.30
C VAL A 36 -3.11 -2.82 -11.67
N VAL A 37 -4.41 -2.56 -11.83
CA VAL A 37 -4.95 -1.24 -12.16
C VAL A 37 -5.89 -0.75 -11.07
N ASN A 38 -6.29 0.53 -11.15
CA ASN A 38 -7.17 1.16 -10.18
C ASN A 38 -6.65 1.02 -8.73
N LEU A 39 -5.34 1.23 -8.56
CA LEU A 39 -4.68 1.13 -7.26
C LEU A 39 -5.20 2.22 -6.32
N ARG A 40 -5.62 1.83 -5.13
CA ARG A 40 -5.95 2.73 -4.02
C ARG A 40 -5.13 2.38 -2.79
N LEU A 41 -4.57 3.39 -2.14
CA LEU A 41 -3.90 3.29 -0.86
C LEU A 41 -4.69 4.08 0.16
N ASP A 42 -5.25 3.39 1.14
CA ASP A 42 -5.92 3.99 2.28
C ASP A 42 -5.02 3.90 3.51
N THR A 43 -5.05 4.92 4.36
CA THR A 43 -4.25 4.96 5.58
C THR A 43 -5.13 5.37 6.74
N SER A 44 -5.07 4.62 7.83
CA SER A 44 -5.81 4.89 9.06
C SER A 44 -4.84 4.85 10.24
N THR A 45 -5.04 5.75 11.20
CA THR A 45 -4.33 5.70 12.48
C THR A 45 -5.21 4.96 13.48
N ILE A 46 -4.74 3.81 13.95
CA ILE A 46 -5.45 2.98 14.94
C ILE A 46 -4.68 3.12 16.25
N GLY A 47 -5.28 3.67 17.31
CA GLY A 47 -4.59 3.77 18.59
C GLY A 47 -5.05 4.91 19.49
N GLY A 48 -4.90 4.69 20.80
CA GLY A 48 -5.15 5.70 21.83
C GLY A 48 -3.97 6.65 22.02
N LYS A 49 -4.09 7.58 22.97
CA LYS A 49 -3.09 8.63 23.28
C LYS A 49 -1.66 8.13 23.56
N SER A 50 -1.50 6.84 23.87
CA SER A 50 -0.23 6.23 24.32
C SER A 50 0.45 5.36 23.26
N ASN A 51 -0.28 4.83 22.28
CA ASN A 51 0.24 3.91 21.26
C ASN A 51 -0.30 4.33 19.89
N VAL A 52 0.60 4.73 19.00
CA VAL A 52 0.24 5.10 17.62
C VAL A 52 0.48 3.90 16.71
N MET A 53 -0.59 3.30 16.21
CA MET A 53 -0.53 2.29 15.15
C MET A 53 -1.04 2.90 13.85
N ILE A 54 -0.50 2.41 12.74
CA ILE A 54 -0.87 2.89 11.41
C ILE A 54 -1.22 1.66 10.58
N GLU A 55 -2.43 1.67 10.04
CA GLU A 55 -2.88 0.71 9.05
C GLU A 55 -2.73 1.32 7.66
N VAL A 56 -2.16 0.56 6.73
CA VAL A 56 -2.11 0.91 5.31
C VAL A 56 -2.75 -0.23 4.53
N LEU A 57 -3.81 0.09 3.80
CA LEU A 57 -4.53 -0.85 2.94
C LEU A 57 -4.24 -0.53 1.48
N ALA A 58 -3.80 -1.52 0.71
CA ALA A 58 -3.63 -1.42 -0.73
C ALA A 58 -4.69 -2.27 -1.43
N THR A 59 -5.45 -1.67 -2.36
CA THR A 59 -6.45 -2.36 -3.16
C THR A 59 -6.26 -2.04 -4.63
N GLY A 60 -6.71 -2.94 -5.51
CA GLY A 60 -6.65 -2.76 -6.95
C GLY A 60 -7.29 -3.93 -7.69
N THR A 61 -7.28 -3.88 -9.01
CA THR A 61 -7.83 -4.92 -9.88
C THR A 61 -6.72 -5.57 -10.68
N ALA A 62 -6.53 -6.87 -10.50
CA ALA A 62 -5.56 -7.65 -11.25
C ALA A 62 -6.08 -7.95 -12.67
N LEU A 63 -5.23 -7.74 -13.68
CA LEU A 63 -5.55 -7.95 -15.08
C LEU A 63 -4.47 -8.81 -15.74
N ARG A 64 -4.90 -9.62 -16.71
CA ARG A 64 -4.02 -10.39 -17.59
C ARG A 64 -3.96 -9.73 -18.94
N ARG A 65 -2.77 -9.45 -19.45
CA ARG A 65 -2.62 -8.99 -20.85
C ARG A 65 -2.97 -10.13 -21.81
N VAL A 66 -3.95 -9.89 -22.68
CA VAL A 66 -4.20 -10.71 -23.86
C VAL A 66 -3.51 -10.05 -25.05
N PRO A 67 -2.68 -10.77 -25.83
CA PRO A 67 -2.06 -10.21 -27.03
C PRO A 67 -3.15 -9.69 -27.99
N ARG A 68 -2.97 -8.48 -28.53
CA ARG A 68 -3.81 -8.02 -29.63
C ARG A 68 -3.39 -8.77 -30.88
N HIS A 69 -4.32 -9.49 -31.50
CA HIS A 69 -4.16 -9.89 -32.90
C HIS A 69 -4.07 -8.60 -33.74
N GLY A 70 -3.09 -8.58 -34.64
CA GLY A 70 -2.72 -7.43 -35.47
C GLY A 70 -3.84 -6.92 -36.35
#